data_AF-A0A957R5U9-F1
#
_entry.id   AF-A0A957R5U9-F1
#
_cell.length_a   1.000
_cell.length_b   1.000
_cell.length_c   1.000
_cell.angle_alpha   90.00
_cell.angle_beta   90.00
_cell.angle_gamma   90.00
#
_symmetry.space_group_name_H-M   'P 1'
#
loop_
_entity.id
_entity.type
_entity.pdbx_description
1 polymer ?
#
loop_
_entity_poly.entity_id
_entity_poly.type
_entity_poly.pdbx_seq_one_letter_code
_entity_poly.pdbx_strand_id
1 'polypeptide(L)'
;STPLSTKDFVNYQHGEIYGINHDPDRFGQTFLRPQTPLKNFYLTGQDIVTAGIGGALMSGVLTISAIKKRDYVSKIYKSVQKELA
;
A
#
# COMPACT_ATOMS: atom_id res chain seq x y z
N SER A 1 -13.84 -16.05 12.56
CA SER A 1 -13.06 -16.03 11.30
C SER A 1 -11.96 -17.07 11.39
N THR A 2 -11.70 -17.85 10.33
CA THR A 2 -10.62 -18.85 10.26
C THR A 2 -9.73 -18.59 9.03
N PRO A 3 -8.49 -19.11 8.98
CA PRO A 3 -7.65 -18.99 7.77
C PRO A 3 -8.33 -19.52 6.50
N LEU A 4 -9.15 -20.56 6.61
CA LEU A 4 -9.96 -21.06 5.49
C LEU A 4 -10.94 -19.99 4.99
N SER A 5 -11.68 -19.33 5.90
CA SER A 5 -12.57 -18.23 5.51
C SER A 5 -11.80 -17.06 4.86
N THR A 6 -10.64 -16.68 5.41
CA THR A 6 -9.83 -15.59 4.83
C THR A 6 -9.34 -15.93 3.42
N LYS A 7 -8.90 -17.17 3.21
CA LYS A 7 -8.51 -17.67 1.88
C LYS A 7 -9.69 -17.63 0.90
N ASP A 8 -10.84 -18.13 1.32
CA ASP A 8 -12.04 -18.23 0.48
C ASP A 8 -12.61 -16.87 0.09
N PHE A 9 -12.61 -15.88 1.02
CA PHE A 9 -13.23 -14.58 0.78
C PHE A 9 -12.27 -13.50 0.26
N VAL A 10 -10.98 -13.59 0.56
CA VAL A 10 -10.00 -12.51 0.29
C VAL A 10 -8.90 -12.95 -0.67
N ASN A 11 -8.92 -14.22 -1.11
CA ASN A 11 -7.97 -14.79 -2.06
C ASN A 11 -6.50 -14.72 -1.58
N TYR A 12 -6.29 -14.79 -0.26
CA TYR A 12 -4.98 -14.96 0.35
C TYR A 12 -4.57 -16.42 0.30
N GLN A 13 -3.32 -16.70 -0.11
CA GLN A 13 -2.91 -18.04 -0.53
C GLN A 13 -2.98 -19.08 0.59
N HIS A 14 -2.61 -18.65 1.80
CA HIS A 14 -2.56 -19.45 3.02
C HIS A 14 -3.58 -19.01 4.07
N GLY A 15 -4.49 -18.08 3.72
CA GLY A 15 -5.44 -17.50 4.67
C GLY A 15 -4.85 -16.45 5.60
N GLU A 16 -3.69 -15.89 5.23
CA GLU A 16 -3.04 -14.77 5.90
C GLU A 16 -3.97 -13.56 5.97
N ILE A 17 -3.96 -12.84 7.09
CA ILE A 17 -4.83 -11.67 7.29
C ILE A 17 -4.21 -10.41 6.66
N TYR A 18 -2.88 -10.34 6.66
CA TYR A 18 -2.13 -9.13 6.28
C TYR A 18 -1.28 -9.30 5.03
N GLY A 19 -1.55 -10.28 4.17
CA GLY A 19 -0.72 -10.52 2.99
C GLY A 19 0.69 -10.98 3.38
N ILE A 20 1.72 -10.47 2.69
CA ILE A 20 3.09 -10.94 2.89
C ILE A 20 3.60 -10.66 4.31
N ASN A 21 4.58 -11.45 4.76
CA ASN A 21 5.17 -11.33 6.09
C ASN A 21 5.72 -9.91 6.34
N HIS A 22 5.61 -9.45 7.58
CA HIS A 22 6.04 -8.11 8.02
C HIS A 22 7.36 -8.19 8.79
N ASP A 23 8.35 -8.87 8.22
CA ASP A 23 9.71 -8.86 8.72
C ASP A 23 10.45 -7.55 8.37
N PRO A 24 11.50 -7.17 9.10
CA PRO A 24 12.31 -6.00 8.78
C PRO A 24 12.98 -6.06 7.39
N ASP A 25 13.32 -7.25 6.90
CA ASP A 25 14.03 -7.43 5.62
C ASP A 25 13.17 -6.97 4.44
N ARG A 26 11.85 -7.09 4.57
CA ARG A 26 10.86 -6.55 3.63
C ARG A 26 11.09 -5.09 3.25
N PHE A 27 11.46 -4.22 4.19
CA PHE A 27 11.64 -2.79 3.90
C PHE A 27 12.82 -2.53 2.96
N GLY A 28 13.73 -3.50 2.81
CA GLY A 28 14.82 -3.48 1.83
C GLY A 28 14.41 -3.96 0.43
N GLN A 29 13.24 -4.58 0.26
CA GLN A 29 12.80 -5.14 -1.01
C GLN A 29 12.43 -4.04 -2.01
N THR A 30 13.17 -3.94 -3.11
CA THR A 30 13.00 -2.88 -4.11
C THR A 30 11.74 -3.04 -4.97
N PHE A 31 11.16 -4.24 -5.00
CA PHE A 31 9.97 -4.55 -5.79
C PHE A 31 8.64 -4.20 -5.07
N LEU A 32 8.65 -4.02 -3.74
CA LEU A 32 7.48 -3.61 -2.96
C LEU A 32 7.31 -2.09 -3.01
N ARG A 33 7.11 -1.56 -4.21
CA ARG A 33 6.94 -0.13 -4.48
C ARG A 33 5.79 0.09 -5.46
N PRO A 34 5.14 1.26 -5.44
CA PRO A 34 4.02 1.48 -6.35
C PRO A 34 4.40 1.42 -7.83
N GLN A 35 5.61 1.87 -8.18
CA GLN A 35 6.13 1.84 -9.54
C GLN A 35 6.76 0.47 -9.83
N THR A 36 6.27 -0.21 -10.87
CA THR A 36 6.93 -1.41 -11.39
C THR A 36 7.83 -1.08 -12.59
N PRO A 37 8.74 -2.00 -12.99
CA PRO A 37 9.49 -1.88 -14.25
C PRO A 37 8.61 -1.94 -15.50
N LEU A 38 7.37 -2.45 -15.39
CA LEU A 38 6.45 -2.59 -16.49
C LEU A 38 5.72 -1.27 -16.74
N LYS A 39 5.70 -0.82 -18.00
CA LYS A 39 5.06 0.43 -18.40
C LYS A 39 3.56 0.38 -18.05
N ASN A 40 3.07 1.45 -17.42
CA ASN A 40 1.67 1.62 -17.03
C ASN A 40 1.14 0.55 -16.06
N PHE A 41 2.02 -0.17 -15.36
CA PHE A 41 1.64 -1.16 -14.36
C PHE A 41 2.14 -0.71 -12.99
N TYR A 42 1.20 -0.60 -12.04
CA TYR A 42 1.45 -0.06 -10.71
C TYR A 42 0.87 -0.98 -9.65
N LEU A 43 1.52 -1.02 -8.49
CA LEU A 43 1.05 -1.79 -7.33
C LEU A 43 0.44 -0.84 -6.30
N THR A 44 -0.60 -1.31 -5.63
CA THR A 44 -1.27 -0.63 -4.51
C THR A 44 -1.75 -1.67 -3.50
N GLY A 45 -2.24 -1.22 -2.35
CA GLY A 45 -2.66 -2.06 -1.24
C GLY A 45 -1.64 -2.07 -0.11
N GLN A 46 -2.02 -2.70 1.01
CA GLN A 46 -1.26 -2.66 2.27
C GLN A 46 0.19 -3.08 2.08
N ASP A 47 0.46 -3.99 1.14
CA ASP A 47 1.77 -4.60 1.04
C ASP A 47 2.89 -3.69 0.53
N ILE A 48 2.51 -2.55 -0.05
CA ILE A 48 3.42 -1.51 -0.52
C ILE A 48 3.90 -0.60 0.62
N VAL A 49 3.21 -0.60 1.76
CA VAL A 49 3.57 0.24 2.92
C VAL A 49 3.71 -0.59 4.19
N THR A 50 2.60 -1.11 4.71
CA THR A 50 2.53 -1.91 5.94
C THR A 50 1.11 -2.47 6.12
N ALA A 51 0.94 -3.40 7.06
CA ALA A 51 -0.31 -4.07 7.39
C ALA A 51 -1.45 -3.10 7.70
N GLY A 52 -2.66 -3.49 7.29
CA GLY A 52 -3.91 -2.87 7.73
C GLY A 52 -4.38 -1.71 6.87
N ILE A 53 -5.53 -1.16 7.27
CA ILE A 53 -6.29 -0.18 6.48
C ILE A 53 -5.50 1.12 6.29
N GLY A 54 -4.76 1.57 7.32
CA GLY A 54 -3.92 2.76 7.23
C GLY A 54 -2.80 2.61 6.17
N GLY A 55 -2.14 1.46 6.15
CA GLY A 55 -1.12 1.15 5.14
C GLY A 55 -1.72 1.06 3.73
N ALA A 56 -2.88 0.41 3.59
CA ALA A 56 -3.59 0.32 2.32
C ALA A 56 -4.02 1.70 1.79
N LEU A 57 -4.54 2.57 2.66
CA LEU A 57 -4.92 3.93 2.31
C LEU A 57 -3.71 4.77 1.86
N MET A 58 -2.62 4.73 2.65
CA MET A 58 -1.39 5.44 2.33
C MET A 58 -0.78 4.97 1.01
N SER A 59 -0.81 3.65 0.78
CA SER A 59 -0.39 3.03 -0.49
C SER A 59 -1.16 3.61 -1.68
N GLY A 60 -2.47 3.85 -1.57
CA GLY A 60 -3.25 4.54 -2.60
C GLY A 60 -2.70 5.93 -2.93
N VAL A 61 -2.34 6.72 -1.92
CA VAL A 61 -1.74 8.06 -2.09
C VAL A 61 -0.34 7.97 -2.74
N LEU A 62 0.48 7.00 -2.34
CA LEU A 62 1.79 6.78 -2.95
C LEU A 62 1.66 6.31 -4.42
N THR A 63 0.67 5.47 -4.70
CA THR A 63 0.41 4.96 -6.05
C THR A 63 0.01 6.07 -7.00
N ILE A 64 -0.92 6.96 -6.61
CA ILE A 64 -1.26 8.11 -7.46
C ILE A 64 -0.09 9.08 -7.61
N SER A 65 0.75 9.20 -6.58
CA SER A 65 1.99 9.99 -6.65
C SER A 65 2.95 9.44 -7.69
N ALA A 66 3.11 8.11 -7.77
CA ALA A 66 3.91 7.44 -8.79
C ALA A 66 3.32 7.62 -10.20
N ILE A 67 2.01 7.39 -10.37
CA ILE A 67 1.31 7.54 -11.66
C ILE A 67 1.45 8.96 -12.21
N LYS A 68 1.27 9.98 -11.35
CA LYS A 68 1.27 11.39 -11.74
C LYS A 68 2.63 12.06 -11.63
N LYS A 69 3.65 11.34 -11.14
CA LYS A 69 5.00 11.86 -10.86
C LYS A 69 4.97 13.16 -10.05
N ARG A 70 4.15 13.19 -9.00
CA ARG A 70 3.94 14.36 -8.13
C ARG A 70 3.76 13.93 -6.69
N ASP A 71 4.28 14.70 -5.75
CA ASP A 71 4.10 14.43 -4.32
C ASP A 71 2.68 14.81 -3.84
N TYR A 72 1.78 13.82 -3.78
CA TYR A 72 0.45 14.02 -3.21
C TYR A 72 0.43 13.95 -1.68
N VAL A 73 1.44 13.34 -1.05
CA VAL A 73 1.53 13.24 0.42
C VAL A 73 1.65 14.65 1.00
N SER A 74 2.65 15.41 0.54
CA SER A 74 2.84 16.80 0.95
C SER A 74 1.66 17.69 0.54
N LYS A 75 1.02 17.40 -0.60
CA LYS A 75 -0.14 18.17 -1.07
C LYS A 75 -1.32 18.03 -0.10
N ILE A 76 -1.64 16.80 0.30
CA ILE A 76 -2.72 16.51 1.25
C ILE A 76 -2.39 17.12 2.61
N TYR A 77 -1.18 16.90 3.12
CA TYR A 77 -0.75 17.46 4.40
C TYR A 77 -0.93 18.99 4.45
N LYS A 78 -0.45 19.70 3.43
CA LYS A 78 -0.60 21.17 3.33
C LYS A 78 -2.05 21.62 3.21
N SER A 79 -2.93 20.83 2.56
CA SER A 79 -4.36 21.13 2.46
C SER A 79 -5.02 21.10 3.83
N VAL A 80 -4.76 20.04 4.61
CA VAL A 80 -5.29 19.88 5.96
C VAL A 80 -4.80 20.99 6.88
N GLN A 81 -3.50 21.34 6.83
CA GLN A 81 -2.96 22.44 7.64
C GLN A 81 -3.62 23.80 7.33
N LYS A 82 -3.95 24.05 6.06
CA LYS A 82 -4.65 25.28 5.64
C LYS A 82 -6.10 25.32 6.15
N GLU A 83 -6.77 24.19 6.24
CA GLU A 83 -8.15 24.11 6.77
C GLU A 83 -8.21 24.30 8.29
N LEU A 84 -7.12 23.98 9.00
CA LEU A 84 -7.00 24.13 10.44
C LEU A 84 -6.54 25.52 10.90
N ALA A 85 -6.08 26.36 9.98
CA ALA A 85 -5.61 27.73 10.23
C ALA A 85 -6.72 28.75 9.95
#